data_AF-A0A9D2SZD0-F1
#
_entry.id   AF-A0A9D2SZD0-F1
#
_cell.length_a   1.000
_cell.length_b   1.000
_cell.length_c   1.000
_cell.angle_alpha   90.00
_cell.angle_beta   90.00
_cell.angle_gamma   90.00
#
_symmetry.space_group_name_H-M   'P 1'
#
loop_
_entity.id
_entity.type
_entity.pdbx_description
1 polymer ?
#
loop_
_entity_poly.entity_id
_entity_poly.type
_entity_poly.pdbx_seq_one_letter_code
_entity_poly.pdbx_strand_id
1 'polypeptide(L)'
;MPAYFSILFELKKGPDAIRNFCEALLHSGPSFKSGYYESQNDSFQEILAWNQNKLNENFQLGAAEPAFHDYKQMQFSYLAFSEVRCFILNERESPAFHFHLIVPEDDLLEYGEEAEGVCSVRRKTEQMEQLKSVAKKMWGNTALLAIQTGWEESDFPPSAEEIAGGARPQAEPFCVLPSAFCRREPGLAYEPVGRTGMLIEDVTKWDI
;
A
#
# COMPACT_ATOMS: atom_id res chain seq x y z
N MET A 1 -11.54 -16.03 -2.28
CA MET A 1 -10.74 -14.83 -2.57
C MET A 1 -9.38 -15.13 -1.97
N PRO A 2 -8.27 -14.99 -2.70
CA PRO A 2 -6.95 -15.23 -2.10
C PRO A 2 -6.72 -14.22 -0.97
N ALA A 3 -5.84 -14.56 -0.03
CA ALA A 3 -5.36 -13.61 0.95
C ALA A 3 -4.52 -12.53 0.27
N TYR A 4 -4.56 -11.30 0.79
CA TYR A 4 -3.85 -10.16 0.20
C TYR A 4 -2.91 -9.49 1.18
N PHE A 5 -1.68 -9.31 0.72
CA PHE A 5 -0.73 -8.38 1.31
C PHE A 5 -1.04 -6.96 0.86
N SER A 6 -0.91 -5.99 1.76
CA SER A 6 -1.17 -4.58 1.50
C SER A 6 0.05 -3.71 1.73
N ILE A 7 0.24 -2.75 0.83
CA ILE A 7 1.07 -1.56 1.04
C ILE A 7 0.11 -0.38 1.12
N LEU A 8 -0.03 0.17 2.31
CA LEU A 8 -0.82 1.35 2.59
C LEU A 8 0.06 2.59 2.42
N PHE A 9 -0.40 3.52 1.59
CA PHE A 9 0.21 4.83 1.39
C PHE A 9 -0.72 5.91 1.95
N GLU A 10 -0.22 6.70 2.89
CA GLU A 10 -0.97 7.81 3.45
C GLU A 10 -0.53 9.12 2.77
N LEU A 11 -1.50 9.82 2.19
CA LEU A 11 -1.29 11.08 1.47
C LEU A 11 -2.26 12.15 1.97
N LYS A 12 -1.77 13.38 2.12
CA LYS A 12 -2.65 14.52 2.43
C LYS A 12 -3.66 14.76 1.31
N LYS A 13 -4.93 14.96 1.66
CA LYS A 13 -5.97 15.35 0.70
C LYS A 13 -5.60 16.68 0.04
N GLY A 14 -5.89 16.79 -1.26
CA GLY A 14 -5.60 18.02 -1.99
C GLY A 14 -5.99 17.95 -3.46
N PRO A 15 -5.87 19.09 -4.16
CA PRO A 15 -6.03 19.13 -5.60
C PRO A 15 -4.99 18.22 -6.26
N ASP A 16 -5.43 17.48 -7.27
CA ASP A 16 -4.62 16.53 -8.05
C ASP A 16 -3.96 15.40 -7.25
N ALA A 17 -4.33 15.19 -5.97
CA ALA A 17 -3.70 14.18 -5.13
C ALA A 17 -3.86 12.76 -5.73
N ILE A 18 -5.00 12.45 -6.35
CA ILE A 18 -5.22 11.17 -7.05
C ILE A 18 -4.28 11.03 -8.25
N ARG A 19 -4.21 12.07 -9.09
CA ARG A 19 -3.36 12.07 -10.28
C ARG A 19 -1.88 11.93 -9.90
N ASN A 20 -1.41 12.77 -8.98
CA ASN A 20 -0.01 12.81 -8.55
C ASN A 20 0.42 11.47 -7.95
N PHE A 21 -0.43 10.84 -7.14
CA PHE A 21 -0.15 9.51 -6.60
C PHE A 21 -0.06 8.47 -7.71
N CYS A 22 -1.06 8.39 -8.58
CA CYS A 22 -1.09 7.35 -9.61
C CYS A 22 0.03 7.51 -10.65
N GLU A 23 0.38 8.74 -11.03
CA GLU A 23 1.53 9.01 -11.90
C GLU A 23 2.85 8.60 -11.23
N ALA A 24 3.03 8.90 -9.94
CA ALA A 24 4.19 8.43 -9.20
C ALA A 24 4.23 6.89 -9.10
N LEU A 25 3.07 6.24 -8.94
CA LEU A 25 2.97 4.78 -8.95
C LEU A 25 3.42 4.21 -10.29
N LEU A 26 2.99 4.80 -11.41
CA LEU A 26 3.48 4.41 -12.73
C LEU A 26 5.00 4.60 -12.87
N HIS A 27 5.53 5.72 -12.39
CA HIS A 27 6.97 5.98 -12.39
C HIS A 27 7.77 5.03 -11.47
N SER A 28 7.13 4.44 -10.46
CA SER A 28 7.78 3.48 -9.57
C SER A 28 8.02 2.10 -10.22
N GLY A 29 7.26 1.76 -11.27
CA GLY A 29 7.45 0.53 -12.04
C GLY A 29 6.15 -0.12 -12.57
N PRO A 30 5.08 -0.26 -11.76
CA PRO A 30 3.81 -0.81 -12.23
C PRO A 30 3.25 -0.07 -13.44
N SER A 31 2.58 -0.78 -14.34
CA SER A 31 1.89 -0.20 -15.49
C SER A 31 0.39 -0.39 -15.37
N PHE A 32 -0.39 0.64 -15.70
CA PHE A 32 -1.84 0.54 -15.66
C PHE A 32 -2.32 -0.53 -16.66
N LYS A 33 -3.16 -1.46 -16.18
CA LYS A 33 -3.74 -2.54 -16.98
C LYS A 33 -5.19 -2.23 -17.36
N SER A 34 -6.03 -1.95 -16.37
CA SER A 34 -7.46 -1.66 -16.54
C SER A 34 -8.05 -1.13 -15.22
N GLY A 35 -9.31 -0.67 -15.23
CA GLY A 35 -10.08 -0.64 -14.00
C GLY A 35 -10.45 -2.05 -13.50
N TYR A 36 -10.93 -2.13 -12.27
CA TYR A 36 -11.44 -3.38 -11.70
C TYR A 36 -12.97 -3.47 -11.81
N TYR A 37 -13.47 -4.69 -12.05
CA TYR A 37 -14.89 -5.02 -12.07
C TYR A 37 -15.72 -4.06 -12.95
N GLU A 38 -16.66 -3.28 -12.39
CA GLU A 38 -17.51 -2.31 -13.12
C GLU A 38 -16.72 -1.26 -13.92
N SER A 39 -15.45 -1.02 -13.59
CA SER A 39 -14.59 -0.02 -14.25
C SER A 39 -13.64 -0.61 -15.29
N GLN A 40 -13.77 -1.89 -15.66
CA GLN A 40 -12.85 -2.56 -16.60
C GLN A 40 -12.71 -1.86 -17.96
N ASN A 41 -13.77 -1.19 -18.43
CA ASN A 41 -13.78 -0.48 -19.71
C ASN A 41 -13.39 1.00 -19.59
N ASP A 42 -13.21 1.51 -18.36
CA ASP A 42 -12.81 2.89 -18.15
C ASP A 42 -11.33 3.06 -18.47
N SER A 43 -11.01 4.15 -19.13
CA SER A 43 -9.63 4.59 -19.31
C SER A 43 -9.03 5.04 -17.98
N PHE A 44 -7.69 5.04 -17.91
CA PHE A 44 -6.96 5.54 -16.76
C PHE A 44 -7.40 6.97 -16.39
N GLN A 45 -7.56 7.87 -17.37
CA GLN A 45 -7.96 9.25 -17.10
C GLN A 45 -9.39 9.38 -16.58
N GLU A 46 -10.31 8.53 -17.03
CA GLU A 46 -11.70 8.50 -16.49
C GLU A 46 -11.72 8.06 -15.04
N ILE A 47 -10.93 7.04 -14.67
CA ILE A 47 -10.80 6.59 -13.28
C ILE A 47 -10.17 7.69 -12.41
N LEU A 48 -9.10 8.35 -12.87
CA LEU A 48 -8.47 9.46 -12.14
C LEU A 48 -9.46 10.61 -11.91
N ALA A 49 -10.20 11.03 -12.94
CA ALA A 49 -11.17 12.11 -12.84
C ALA A 49 -12.32 11.76 -11.89
N TRP A 50 -12.85 10.54 -11.98
CA TRP A 50 -13.90 10.05 -11.07
C TRP A 50 -13.43 10.08 -9.62
N ASN A 51 -12.28 9.46 -9.33
CA ASN A 51 -11.75 9.35 -7.99
C ASN A 51 -11.37 10.73 -7.42
N GLN A 52 -10.83 11.65 -8.24
CA GLN A 52 -10.52 13.01 -7.79
C GLN A 52 -11.79 13.81 -7.48
N ASN A 53 -12.86 13.67 -8.28
CA ASN A 53 -14.14 14.30 -7.99
C ASN A 53 -14.73 13.80 -6.67
N LYS A 54 -14.68 12.49 -6.43
CA LYS A 54 -15.09 11.88 -5.16
C LYS A 54 -14.27 12.39 -3.97
N LEU A 55 -12.96 12.51 -4.14
CA LEU A 55 -12.09 13.10 -3.12
C LEU A 55 -12.45 14.56 -2.83
N ASN A 56 -12.73 15.36 -3.87
CA ASN A 56 -13.13 16.77 -3.73
C ASN A 56 -14.48 16.91 -3.00
N GLU A 57 -15.38 15.94 -3.15
CA GLU A 57 -16.66 15.85 -2.43
C GLU A 57 -16.50 15.30 -1.00
N ASN A 58 -15.27 14.97 -0.57
CA ASN A 58 -14.98 14.24 0.67
C ASN A 58 -15.84 12.96 0.80
N PHE A 59 -16.03 12.25 -0.31
CA PHE A 59 -16.90 11.08 -0.36
C PHE A 59 -16.34 9.92 0.47
N GLN A 60 -17.19 9.32 1.29
CA GLN A 60 -16.93 8.08 2.03
C GLN A 60 -18.17 7.21 1.86
N LEU A 61 -17.97 5.98 1.39
CA LEU A 61 -19.05 5.04 1.09
C LEU A 61 -19.83 4.71 2.36
N GLY A 62 -21.14 4.94 2.33
CA GLY A 62 -22.05 4.56 3.42
C GLY A 62 -22.39 3.07 3.40
N ALA A 63 -22.73 2.49 4.55
CA ALA A 63 -23.08 1.07 4.68
C ALA A 63 -24.26 0.59 3.81
N ALA A 64 -25.15 1.51 3.40
CA ALA A 64 -26.31 1.23 2.55
C ALA A 64 -26.12 1.66 1.09
N GLU A 65 -24.97 2.25 0.75
CA GLU A 65 -24.72 2.73 -0.61
C GLU A 65 -24.22 1.59 -1.51
N PRO A 66 -24.71 1.49 -2.75
CA PRO A 66 -24.19 0.52 -3.69
C PRO A 66 -22.69 0.71 -3.97
N ALA A 67 -21.94 -0.41 -4.00
CA ALA A 67 -20.48 -0.41 -4.22
C ALA A 67 -20.03 0.25 -5.55
N PHE A 68 -20.89 0.36 -6.56
CA PHE A 68 -20.54 1.04 -7.80
C PHE A 68 -20.45 2.57 -7.66
N HIS A 69 -20.95 3.16 -6.56
CA HIS A 69 -20.74 4.57 -6.23
C HIS A 69 -19.39 4.83 -5.55
N ASP A 70 -18.63 3.78 -5.25
CA ASP A 70 -17.36 3.87 -4.56
C ASP A 70 -16.23 4.44 -5.46
N TYR A 71 -15.06 4.61 -4.86
CA TYR A 71 -13.83 4.84 -5.59
C TYR A 71 -13.56 3.67 -6.54
N LYS A 72 -13.25 3.99 -7.79
CA LYS A 72 -12.91 3.00 -8.81
C LYS A 72 -11.52 2.45 -8.55
N GLN A 73 -11.41 1.14 -8.41
CA GLN A 73 -10.13 0.47 -8.22
C GLN A 73 -9.39 0.29 -9.55
N MET A 74 -8.06 0.26 -9.49
CA MET A 74 -7.19 0.13 -10.65
C MET A 74 -6.42 -1.18 -10.57
N GLN A 75 -6.29 -1.87 -11.69
CA GLN A 75 -5.40 -3.01 -11.85
C GLN A 75 -4.11 -2.58 -12.54
N PHE A 76 -2.99 -3.14 -12.08
CA PHE A 76 -1.67 -2.91 -12.65
C PHE A 76 -1.02 -4.23 -13.07
N SER A 77 -0.18 -4.16 -14.10
CA SER A 77 0.78 -5.20 -14.43
C SER A 77 2.14 -4.81 -13.84
N TYR A 78 2.74 -5.73 -13.10
CA TYR A 78 4.04 -5.52 -12.48
C TYR A 78 4.81 -6.84 -12.36
N LEU A 79 5.91 -6.96 -13.12
CA LEU A 79 6.86 -8.08 -13.05
C LEU A 79 6.17 -9.46 -12.97
N ALA A 80 6.49 -10.25 -11.94
CA ALA A 80 6.00 -11.60 -11.74
C ALA A 80 4.74 -11.69 -10.85
N PHE A 81 4.14 -10.55 -10.49
CA PHE A 81 2.91 -10.54 -9.69
C PHE A 81 1.73 -10.96 -10.55
N SER A 82 0.94 -11.91 -10.05
CA SER A 82 -0.26 -12.41 -10.71
C SER A 82 -1.37 -11.35 -10.73
N GLU A 83 -1.44 -10.55 -9.67
CA GLU A 83 -2.37 -9.43 -9.56
C GLU A 83 -1.77 -8.30 -8.72
N VAL A 84 -1.94 -7.07 -9.19
CA VAL A 84 -1.68 -5.85 -8.42
C VAL A 84 -2.90 -4.96 -8.52
N ARG A 85 -3.56 -4.67 -7.40
CA ARG A 85 -4.74 -3.78 -7.34
C ARG A 85 -4.47 -2.57 -6.46
N CYS A 86 -4.97 -1.42 -6.87
CA CYS A 86 -4.96 -0.21 -6.05
C CYS A 86 -6.38 0.24 -5.80
N PHE A 87 -6.73 0.48 -4.53
CA PHE A 87 -7.99 1.09 -4.14
C PHE A 87 -7.76 2.19 -3.12
N ILE A 88 -8.78 3.02 -2.93
CA ILE A 88 -8.72 4.22 -2.10
C ILE A 88 -9.69 4.04 -0.93
N LEU A 89 -9.22 4.33 0.28
CA LEU A 89 -10.07 4.53 1.45
C LEU A 89 -10.00 6.00 1.87
N ASN A 90 -11.18 6.58 2.07
CA ASN A 90 -11.32 7.95 2.56
C ASN A 90 -12.06 7.95 3.89
N GLU A 91 -11.50 8.62 4.88
CA GLU A 91 -12.15 8.94 6.13
C GLU A 91 -12.46 10.44 6.16
N ARG A 92 -13.72 10.82 6.37
CA ARG A 92 -14.15 12.22 6.22
C ARG A 92 -13.45 13.19 7.17
N GLU A 93 -13.23 12.75 8.41
CA GLU A 93 -12.63 13.55 9.47
C GLU A 93 -11.10 13.61 9.38
N SER A 94 -10.48 12.71 8.61
CA SER A 94 -9.03 12.72 8.40
C SER A 94 -8.63 13.76 7.34
N PRO A 95 -7.54 14.52 7.55
CA PRO A 95 -6.95 15.37 6.52
C PRO A 95 -6.16 14.57 5.47
N ALA A 96 -6.00 13.27 5.68
CA ALA A 96 -5.30 12.35 4.79
C ALA A 96 -6.26 11.29 4.23
N PHE A 97 -5.81 10.60 3.20
CA PHE A 97 -6.51 9.47 2.62
C PHE A 97 -5.51 8.37 2.29
N HIS A 98 -6.03 7.15 2.18
CA HIS A 98 -5.21 5.96 2.10
C HIS A 98 -5.35 5.30 0.73
N PHE A 99 -4.22 5.07 0.07
CA PHE A 99 -4.18 4.16 -1.07
C PHE A 99 -3.67 2.81 -0.58
N HIS A 100 -4.39 1.76 -0.93
CA HIS A 100 -3.97 0.39 -0.69
C HIS A 100 -3.54 -0.22 -2.01
N LEU A 101 -2.25 -0.51 -2.14
CA LEU A 101 -1.74 -1.38 -3.19
C LEU A 101 -1.68 -2.80 -2.64
N ILE A 102 -2.50 -3.69 -3.19
CA ILE A 102 -2.59 -5.08 -2.74
C ILE A 102 -2.08 -6.05 -3.79
N VAL A 103 -1.46 -7.12 -3.31
CA VAL A 103 -1.03 -8.28 -4.12
C VAL A 103 -1.43 -9.56 -3.40
N PRO A 104 -1.75 -10.65 -4.11
CA PRO A 104 -1.99 -11.94 -3.47
C PRO A 104 -0.80 -12.37 -2.59
N GLU A 105 -1.07 -12.90 -1.41
CA GLU A 105 -0.02 -13.41 -0.52
C GLU A 105 0.75 -14.57 -1.15
N ASP A 106 0.11 -15.36 -2.02
CA ASP A 106 0.73 -16.42 -2.80
C ASP A 106 1.80 -15.90 -3.77
N ASP A 107 1.80 -14.61 -4.13
CA ASP A 107 2.89 -14.01 -4.91
C ASP A 107 4.13 -13.72 -4.04
N LEU A 108 3.97 -13.67 -2.71
CA LEU A 108 5.00 -13.35 -1.73
C LEU A 108 5.44 -14.55 -0.90
N LEU A 109 4.59 -15.57 -0.80
CA LEU A 109 4.79 -16.76 0.01
C LEU A 109 4.85 -18.01 -0.89
N GLU A 110 5.65 -18.98 -0.46
CA GLU A 110 5.72 -20.31 -1.03
C GLU A 110 5.41 -21.30 0.09
N TYR A 111 4.31 -22.03 -0.08
CA TYR A 111 3.87 -23.04 0.87
C TYR A 111 4.46 -24.40 0.49
N GLY A 112 5.26 -24.96 1.38
CA GLY A 112 5.78 -26.32 1.27
C GLY A 112 5.00 -27.26 2.18
N GLU A 113 4.80 -28.51 1.74
CA GLU A 113 4.32 -29.58 2.61
C GLU A 113 5.52 -30.20 3.34
N GLU A 114 5.52 -30.13 4.67
CA GLU A 114 6.42 -30.96 5.47
C GLU A 114 5.73 -32.28 5.84
N ALA A 115 6.53 -33.26 6.27
CA ALA A 115 6.00 -34.48 6.84
C ALA A 115 5.13 -34.14 8.08
N GLU A 116 4.06 -34.91 8.29
CA GLU A 116 3.17 -34.80 9.47
C GLU A 116 2.22 -33.58 9.49
N GLY A 117 1.97 -32.94 8.33
CA GLY A 117 0.92 -31.92 8.20
C GLY A 117 1.33 -30.53 8.67
N VAL A 118 2.61 -30.32 8.94
CA VAL A 118 3.19 -28.99 9.14
C VAL A 118 3.44 -28.37 7.77
N CYS A 119 3.02 -27.12 7.56
CA CYS A 119 3.28 -26.38 6.35
C CYS A 119 4.45 -25.43 6.59
N SER A 120 5.52 -25.58 5.81
CA SER A 120 6.62 -24.60 5.81
C SER A 120 6.21 -23.40 4.97
N VAL A 121 6.40 -22.18 5.46
CA VAL A 121 6.07 -20.96 4.72
C VAL A 121 7.36 -20.22 4.39
N ARG A 122 7.80 -20.30 3.14
CA ARG A 122 8.99 -19.57 2.70
C ARG A 122 8.59 -18.26 2.03
N ARG A 123 9.27 -17.17 2.40
CA ARG A 123 9.11 -15.89 1.72
C ARG A 123 9.89 -15.82 0.41
N LYS A 124 9.25 -15.25 -0.60
CA LYS A 124 9.84 -14.96 -1.90
C LYS A 124 10.55 -13.60 -1.83
N THR A 125 11.83 -13.63 -1.45
CA THR A 125 12.62 -12.43 -1.18
C THR A 125 12.68 -11.46 -2.35
N GLU A 126 12.80 -11.96 -3.59
CA GLU A 126 12.87 -11.11 -4.78
C GLU A 126 11.60 -10.25 -4.95
N GLN A 127 10.43 -10.85 -4.81
CA GLN A 127 9.14 -10.16 -4.91
C GLN A 127 8.99 -9.11 -3.79
N MET A 128 9.41 -9.43 -2.57
CA MET A 128 9.39 -8.46 -1.48
C MET A 128 10.35 -7.28 -1.73
N GLU A 129 11.55 -7.53 -2.28
CA GLU A 129 12.47 -6.45 -2.70
C GLU A 129 11.89 -5.58 -3.82
N GLN A 130 11.12 -6.17 -4.74
CA GLN A 130 10.41 -5.43 -5.78
C GLN A 130 9.36 -4.48 -5.16
N LEU A 131 8.58 -4.94 -4.18
CA LEU A 131 7.64 -4.10 -3.44
C LEU A 131 8.33 -3.01 -2.61
N LYS A 132 9.43 -3.33 -1.93
CA LYS A 132 10.26 -2.33 -1.24
C LYS A 132 10.79 -1.26 -2.21
N SER A 133 11.21 -1.67 -3.42
CA SER A 133 11.65 -0.74 -4.46
C SER A 133 10.53 0.21 -4.90
N VAL A 134 9.30 -0.28 -5.05
CA VAL A 134 8.12 0.56 -5.29
C VAL A 134 7.92 1.56 -4.15
N ALA A 135 7.88 1.10 -2.89
CA ALA A 135 7.70 1.98 -1.74
C ALA A 135 8.79 3.07 -1.65
N LYS A 136 10.06 2.70 -1.89
CA LYS A 136 11.19 3.64 -1.89
C LYS A 136 11.06 4.71 -2.97
N LYS A 137 10.68 4.32 -4.20
CA LYS A 137 10.45 5.27 -5.29
C LYS A 137 9.22 6.13 -5.07
N MET A 138 8.14 5.56 -4.53
CA MET A 138 6.95 6.32 -4.16
C MET A 138 7.32 7.41 -3.16
N TRP A 139 7.99 7.05 -2.06
CA TRP A 139 8.47 8.01 -1.06
C TRP A 139 9.33 9.13 -1.68
N GLY A 140 10.25 8.77 -2.58
CA GLY A 140 11.15 9.75 -3.19
C GLY A 140 10.47 10.75 -4.15
N ASN A 141 9.32 10.40 -4.71
CA ASN A 141 8.65 11.17 -5.77
C ASN A 141 7.31 11.79 -5.34
N THR A 142 6.87 11.58 -4.10
CA THR A 142 5.58 12.07 -3.61
C THR A 142 5.68 12.65 -2.20
N ALA A 143 4.67 13.42 -1.81
CA ALA A 143 4.55 14.00 -0.47
C ALA A 143 3.81 13.06 0.50
N LEU A 144 4.16 11.78 0.50
CA LEU A 144 3.57 10.79 1.41
C LEU A 144 3.92 11.09 2.87
N LEU A 145 2.97 10.78 3.76
CA LEU A 145 3.10 10.96 5.20
C LEU A 145 3.64 9.70 5.87
N ALA A 146 3.17 8.54 5.42
CA ALA A 146 3.62 7.22 5.86
C ALA A 146 3.40 6.18 4.75
N ILE A 147 4.22 5.13 4.76
CA ILE A 147 3.99 3.88 4.03
C ILE A 147 4.06 2.75 5.03
N GLN A 148 3.05 1.90 5.10
CA GLN A 148 2.97 0.80 6.07
C GLN A 148 2.51 -0.46 5.34
N THR A 149 2.98 -1.63 5.78
CA THR A 149 2.60 -2.90 5.17
C THR A 149 1.97 -3.87 6.15
N GLY A 150 1.03 -4.68 5.67
CA GLY A 150 0.26 -5.64 6.46
C GLY A 150 -0.17 -6.85 5.63
N TRP A 151 -0.29 -8.00 6.29
CA TRP A 151 -0.95 -9.21 5.76
C TRP A 151 -2.48 -9.07 5.86
N GLU A 152 -3.25 -9.99 5.27
CA GLU A 152 -4.71 -9.89 5.18
C GLU A 152 -5.38 -9.73 6.56
N GLU A 153 -4.93 -10.49 7.55
CA GLU A 153 -5.48 -10.48 8.92
C GLU A 153 -4.83 -9.43 9.83
N SER A 154 -3.95 -8.57 9.30
CA SER A 154 -3.37 -7.48 10.09
C SER A 154 -4.43 -6.43 10.42
N ASP A 155 -4.27 -5.78 11.58
CA ASP A 155 -5.09 -4.62 11.92
C ASP A 155 -4.89 -3.48 10.90
N PHE A 156 -5.82 -2.51 10.93
CA PHE A 156 -5.63 -1.29 10.17
C PHE A 156 -4.48 -0.48 10.79
N PRO A 157 -3.49 -0.04 10.01
CA PRO A 157 -2.32 0.61 10.56
C PRO A 157 -2.67 2.01 11.11
N PRO A 158 -1.96 2.51 12.13
CA PRO A 158 -2.19 3.86 12.65
C PRO A 158 -1.79 4.92 11.63
N SER A 159 -2.44 6.08 11.68
CA SER A 159 -2.11 7.24 10.85
C SER A 159 -0.73 7.82 11.17
N ALA A 160 -0.17 8.59 10.25
CA ALA A 160 1.08 9.32 10.44
C ALA A 160 1.02 10.30 11.61
N GLU A 161 -0.15 10.86 11.91
CA GLU A 161 -0.38 11.72 13.08
C GLU A 161 -0.28 10.93 14.39
N GLU A 162 -0.92 9.77 14.45
CA GLU A 162 -0.82 8.87 15.61
C GLU A 162 0.61 8.37 15.82
N ILE A 163 1.31 8.03 14.74
CA ILE A 163 2.74 7.64 14.78
C ILE A 163 3.60 8.79 15.30
N ALA A 164 3.35 10.03 14.84
CA ALA A 164 4.03 11.21 15.38
C ALA A 164 3.73 11.42 16.87
N GLY A 165 2.54 11.04 17.33
CA GLY A 165 2.14 11.00 18.75
C GLY A 165 2.75 9.85 19.56
N GLY A 166 3.43 8.90 18.91
CA GLY A 166 4.13 7.78 19.55
C GLY A 166 3.46 6.41 19.37
N ALA A 167 2.41 6.30 18.54
CA ALA A 167 1.88 5.00 18.14
C ALA A 167 2.93 4.20 17.36
N ARG A 168 2.91 2.87 17.51
CA ARG A 168 3.84 2.00 16.80
C ARG A 168 3.37 1.82 15.36
N PRO A 169 4.22 2.08 14.35
CA PRO A 169 3.84 1.84 12.96
C PRO A 169 3.67 0.34 12.69
N GLN A 170 2.84 0.02 11.71
CA GLN A 170 2.74 -1.33 11.18
C GLN A 170 3.84 -1.58 10.16
N ALA A 171 4.70 -2.56 10.45
CA ALA A 171 5.88 -2.90 9.65
C ALA A 171 5.92 -4.41 9.39
N GLU A 172 5.00 -4.92 8.56
CA GLU A 172 4.89 -6.35 8.28
C GLU A 172 5.19 -6.63 6.81
N PRO A 173 6.45 -6.86 6.40
CA PRO A 173 7.67 -6.77 7.21
C PRO A 173 8.33 -5.38 7.20
N PHE A 174 7.77 -4.36 6.53
CA PHE A 174 8.44 -3.06 6.47
C PHE A 174 7.48 -1.87 6.50
N CYS A 175 8.01 -0.69 6.82
CA CYS A 175 7.33 0.57 6.65
C CYS A 175 8.32 1.64 6.19
N VAL A 176 7.82 2.77 5.69
CA VAL A 176 8.62 3.95 5.39
C VAL A 176 7.99 5.14 6.10
N LEU A 177 8.77 5.79 6.94
CA LEU A 177 8.32 6.92 7.77
C LEU A 177 9.27 8.10 7.64
N PRO A 178 8.83 9.30 8.02
CA PRO A 178 9.75 10.40 8.25
C PRO A 178 10.81 9.99 9.28
N SER A 179 12.07 10.22 8.95
CA SER A 179 13.23 9.97 9.82
C SER A 179 13.09 10.63 11.20
N ALA A 180 12.37 11.74 11.30
CA ALA A 180 12.05 12.41 12.56
C ALA A 180 11.17 11.58 13.51
N PHE A 181 10.38 10.65 12.99
CA PHE A 181 9.49 9.78 13.78
C PHE A 181 10.19 8.49 14.21
N CYS A 182 11.37 8.20 13.65
CA CYS A 182 12.06 6.93 13.85
C CYS A 182 12.72 6.87 15.23
N ARG A 183 12.30 5.89 16.02
CA ARG A 183 13.01 5.45 17.23
C ARG A 183 13.71 4.13 16.91
N ARG A 184 15.01 4.05 17.18
CA ARG A 184 15.78 2.82 16.92
C ARG A 184 15.40 1.75 17.95
N GLU A 185 14.97 0.61 17.45
CA GLU A 185 14.59 -0.57 18.22
C GLU A 185 15.52 -1.73 17.84
N PRO A 186 15.93 -2.58 18.80
CA PRO A 186 16.64 -3.81 18.50
C PRO A 186 15.81 -4.73 17.61
N GLY A 187 16.45 -5.42 16.66
CA GLY A 187 15.76 -6.38 15.77
C GLY A 187 15.13 -5.76 14.52
N LEU A 188 15.23 -4.43 14.35
CA LEU A 188 14.82 -3.74 13.13
C LEU A 188 16.03 -3.25 12.34
N ALA A 189 15.96 -3.36 11.01
CA ALA A 189 16.88 -2.73 10.07
C ALA A 189 16.36 -1.36 9.65
N TYR A 190 17.29 -0.43 9.38
CA TYR A 190 16.99 0.96 9.06
C TYR A 190 17.78 1.38 7.82
N GLU A 191 17.08 1.78 6.76
CA GLU A 191 17.66 2.26 5.50
C GLU A 191 17.12 3.66 5.19
N PRO A 192 17.98 4.70 5.05
CA PRO A 192 17.53 6.02 4.61
C PRO A 192 16.92 5.98 3.20
N VAL A 193 15.77 6.63 3.01
CA VAL A 193 15.04 6.68 1.74
C VAL A 193 14.74 8.13 1.34
N GLY A 194 15.23 8.54 0.17
CA GLY A 194 15.06 9.91 -0.30
C GLY A 194 15.68 10.91 0.67
N ARG A 195 15.05 12.09 0.83
CA ARG A 195 15.60 13.17 1.68
C ARG A 195 15.18 13.08 3.13
N THR A 196 13.99 12.54 3.39
CA THR A 196 13.34 12.62 4.72
C THR A 196 12.93 11.26 5.25
N GLY A 197 12.95 10.21 4.44
CA GLY A 197 12.40 8.91 4.79
C GLY A 197 13.41 7.98 5.45
N MET A 198 12.86 7.03 6.19
CA MET A 198 13.56 5.87 6.71
C MET A 198 12.68 4.66 6.44
N LEU A 199 13.20 3.70 5.67
CA LEU A 199 12.64 2.38 5.59
C LEU A 199 13.05 1.62 6.84
N ILE A 200 12.06 1.11 7.55
CA ILE A 200 12.21 0.29 8.74
C ILE A 200 11.74 -1.10 8.37
N GLU A 201 12.61 -2.09 8.57
CA GLU A 201 12.32 -3.47 8.23
C GLU A 201 12.45 -4.35 9.47
N ASP A 202 11.42 -5.13 9.76
CA ASP A 202 11.47 -6.16 10.78
C ASP A 202 12.15 -7.39 10.20
N VAL A 203 13.46 -7.51 10.46
CA VAL A 203 14.27 -8.64 9.98
C VAL A 203 13.90 -9.94 10.67
N THR A 204 13.32 -9.89 11.88
CA THR A 204 12.80 -11.08 12.57
C THR A 204 11.56 -11.65 11.89
N LYS A 205 10.85 -10.75 11.19
CA LYS A 205 9.99 -11.00 10.03
C LYS A 205 10.41 -12.20 9.19
N TRP A 206 11.64 -12.18 8.68
CA TRP A 206 11.99 -12.81 7.40
C TRP A 206 12.19 -14.32 7.43
N ASP A 207 12.43 -14.89 8.61
CA ASP A 207 12.62 -16.32 8.83
C ASP A 207 11.41 -16.86 9.61
N ILE A 208 10.40 -17.40 8.91
CA ILE A 208 9.28 -18.16 9.50
C ILE A 208 9.39 -19.61 9.05
#